data_AF-V5ETP6-F1
#
_entry.id   AF-V5ETP6-F1
#
_cell.length_a   1.000
_cell.length_b   1.000
_cell.length_c   1.000
_cell.angle_alpha   90.00
_cell.angle_beta   90.00
_cell.angle_gamma   90.00
#
_symmetry.space_group_name_H-M   'P 1'
#
loop_
_entity.id
_entity.type
_entity.pdbx_description
1 polymer ?
#
loop_
_entity_poly.entity_id
_entity_poly.type
_entity_poly.pdbx_seq_one_letter_code
_entity_poly.pdbx_strand_id
1 'polypeptide(L)'
;MATTRTRPAASSERGLHADTLDKYDDLNEPIPTEEQESLLRELKTKNDASNYIYRFAILLMIVLVFVLYLTPIPSYIDGTHPENHLTLFHHGMHVVGTEDHLTYLPAFPIYLIFFGFQGYLLYLSAIELLSLMGHDQAVGILTRRNPAHYRAHPFGTAPSYLVSILSDIRYSTGNKPNLHERADQPATIGGQSKALYDSLSNPRLLYLWALFVAGWPLPLLIFGAGNFGNAGWFAVTPVVVGVLLMSETMIRRSENALLGLDGMKYDHKSA
;
A
#
# COMPACT_ATOMS: atom_id res chain seq x y z
N MET A 1 38.23 -45.62 -5.97
CA MET A 1 38.09 -44.43 -5.10
C MET A 1 36.85 -43.68 -5.56
N ALA A 2 35.73 -43.86 -4.86
CA ALA A 2 34.47 -43.21 -5.18
C ALA A 2 34.38 -41.89 -4.39
N THR A 3 34.36 -40.76 -5.09
CA THR A 3 34.13 -39.44 -4.50
C THR A 3 32.63 -39.25 -4.27
N THR A 4 32.20 -39.41 -3.02
CA THR A 4 30.87 -39.08 -2.54
C THR A 4 30.67 -37.56 -2.63
N ARG A 5 29.83 -37.09 -3.55
CA ARG A 5 29.35 -35.70 -3.57
C ARG A 5 28.32 -35.53 -2.45
N THR A 6 28.72 -34.87 -1.37
CA THR A 6 27.79 -34.30 -0.40
C THR A 6 27.04 -33.14 -1.06
N ARG A 7 25.72 -33.28 -1.24
CA ARG A 7 24.84 -32.15 -1.58
C ARG A 7 24.80 -31.19 -0.37
N PRO A 8 24.96 -29.88 -0.55
CA PRO A 8 24.70 -28.94 0.54
C PRO A 8 23.20 -28.95 0.85
N ALA A 9 22.87 -29.09 2.13
CA ALA A 9 21.51 -28.96 2.63
C ALA A 9 21.00 -27.56 2.32
N ALA A 10 20.05 -27.46 1.37
CA ALA A 10 19.28 -26.25 1.17
C ALA A 10 18.44 -26.05 2.43
N SER A 11 18.78 -25.02 3.22
CA SER A 11 17.88 -24.50 4.25
C SER A 11 16.65 -23.93 3.53
N SER A 12 15.66 -24.80 3.34
CA SER A 12 14.35 -24.46 2.80
C SER A 12 13.71 -23.40 3.70
N GLU A 13 13.60 -22.17 3.18
CA GLU A 13 12.58 -21.26 3.66
C GLU A 13 11.23 -21.98 3.50
N ARG A 14 10.68 -22.49 4.61
CA ARG A 14 9.35 -23.09 4.64
C ARG A 14 8.36 -22.08 4.04
N GLY A 15 7.95 -22.32 2.80
CA GLY A 15 6.87 -21.56 2.17
C GLY A 15 5.59 -21.71 2.99
N LEU A 16 4.69 -20.73 2.91
CA LEU A 16 3.42 -20.69 3.64
C LEU A 16 2.50 -21.92 3.41
N HIS A 17 2.83 -22.74 2.41
CA HIS A 17 2.15 -23.96 2.01
C HIS A 17 3.06 -25.20 2.03
N ALA A 18 4.21 -25.14 2.71
CA ALA A 18 5.16 -26.24 2.78
C ALA A 18 4.52 -27.50 3.38
N ASP A 19 3.74 -27.34 4.46
CA ASP A 19 3.07 -28.48 5.13
C ASP A 19 2.00 -29.15 4.26
N THR A 20 1.40 -28.40 3.32
CA THR A 20 0.48 -28.97 2.32
C THR A 20 1.22 -29.65 1.17
N LEU A 21 2.43 -29.22 0.81
CA LEU A 21 3.27 -29.88 -0.20
C LEU A 21 3.93 -31.16 0.36
N ASP A 22 4.38 -31.14 1.62
CA ASP A 22 5.03 -32.27 2.31
C ASP A 22 4.11 -33.50 2.35
N LYS A 23 2.79 -33.29 2.40
CA LYS A 23 1.78 -34.35 2.39
C LYS A 23 1.69 -35.10 1.05
N TYR A 24 2.20 -34.51 -0.04
CA TYR A 24 2.17 -35.11 -1.38
C TYR A 24 3.57 -35.42 -1.93
N ASP A 25 4.65 -35.05 -1.22
CA ASP A 25 6.03 -35.39 -1.59
C ASP A 25 6.32 -36.90 -1.42
N ASP A 26 5.53 -37.62 -0.61
CA ASP A 26 5.62 -39.07 -0.41
C ASP A 26 4.90 -39.91 -1.49
N LEU A 27 4.20 -39.27 -2.43
CA LEU A 27 3.51 -39.99 -3.51
C LEU A 27 4.46 -40.17 -4.71
N ASN A 28 4.92 -41.41 -4.89
CA ASN A 28 5.76 -41.88 -5.99
C ASN A 28 5.08 -41.79 -7.39
N GLU A 29 3.85 -41.25 -7.46
CA GLU A 29 3.07 -41.06 -8.68
C GLU A 29 2.69 -39.57 -8.81
N PRO A 30 2.91 -38.95 -9.98
CA PRO A 30 2.50 -37.56 -10.20
C PRO A 30 0.99 -37.43 -10.00
N ILE A 31 0.58 -36.46 -9.16
CA ILE A 31 -0.83 -36.17 -8.88
C ILE A 31 -1.59 -36.05 -10.22
N PRO A 32 -2.77 -36.68 -10.38
CA PRO A 32 -3.58 -36.55 -11.58
C PRO A 32 -3.85 -35.06 -11.89
N THR A 33 -3.71 -34.66 -13.16
CA THR A 33 -3.82 -33.26 -13.57
C THR A 33 -5.16 -32.62 -13.18
N GLU A 34 -6.24 -33.42 -13.07
CA GLU A 34 -7.56 -32.96 -12.64
C GLU A 34 -7.61 -32.65 -11.13
N GLU A 35 -6.94 -33.45 -10.30
CA GLU A 35 -6.87 -33.21 -8.85
C GLU A 35 -6.01 -31.98 -8.55
N GLN A 36 -4.88 -31.79 -9.25
CA GLN A 36 -4.07 -30.57 -9.14
C GLN A 36 -4.85 -29.31 -9.56
N GLU A 37 -5.62 -29.38 -10.64
CA GLU A 37 -6.44 -28.24 -11.11
C GLU A 37 -7.55 -27.88 -10.12
N SER A 38 -8.21 -28.88 -9.52
CA SER A 38 -9.23 -28.64 -8.50
C SER A 38 -8.65 -28.02 -7.23
N LEU A 39 -7.50 -28.51 -6.75
CA LEU A 39 -6.79 -27.95 -5.60
C LEU A 39 -6.31 -26.53 -5.87
N LEU A 40 -5.74 -26.27 -7.05
CA LEU A 40 -5.26 -24.94 -7.42
C LEU A 40 -6.41 -23.94 -7.57
N ARG A 41 -7.57 -24.38 -8.09
CA ARG A 41 -8.80 -23.56 -8.13
C ARG A 41 -9.36 -23.28 -6.74
N GLU A 42 -9.34 -24.26 -5.84
CA GLU A 42 -9.77 -24.08 -4.46
C GLU A 42 -8.85 -23.09 -3.72
N LEU A 43 -7.54 -23.23 -3.89
CA LEU A 43 -6.54 -22.31 -3.33
C LEU A 43 -6.72 -20.89 -3.85
N LYS A 44 -6.91 -20.72 -5.17
CA LYS A 44 -7.20 -19.40 -5.78
C LYS A 44 -8.47 -18.79 -5.17
N THR A 45 -9.56 -19.56 -5.08
CA THR A 45 -10.85 -19.08 -4.55
C THR A 45 -10.75 -18.67 -3.07
N LYS A 46 -10.04 -19.46 -2.24
CA LYS A 46 -9.81 -19.15 -0.83
C LYS A 46 -8.91 -17.91 -0.66
N ASN A 47 -7.89 -17.78 -1.50
CA ASN A 47 -7.01 -16.61 -1.50
C ASN A 47 -7.78 -15.35 -1.88
N ASP A 48 -8.59 -15.39 -2.95
CA ASP A 48 -9.41 -14.27 -3.40
C ASP A 48 -10.40 -13.80 -2.33
N ALA A 49 -11.06 -14.75 -1.65
CA ALA A 49 -11.97 -14.44 -0.54
C ALA A 49 -11.24 -13.77 0.63
N SER A 50 -10.05 -14.27 1.00
CA SER A 50 -9.23 -13.69 2.06
C SER A 50 -8.75 -12.29 1.70
N ASN A 51 -8.25 -12.11 0.47
CA ASN A 51 -7.79 -10.83 -0.06
C ASN A 51 -8.90 -9.79 -0.04
N TYR A 52 -10.13 -10.18 -0.41
CA TYR A 52 -11.29 -9.31 -0.34
C TYR A 52 -11.58 -8.84 1.10
N ILE A 53 -11.52 -9.74 2.08
CA ILE A 53 -11.74 -9.41 3.50
C ILE A 53 -10.67 -8.43 3.99
N TYR A 54 -9.38 -8.68 3.69
CA TYR A 54 -8.31 -7.76 4.07
C TYR A 54 -8.50 -6.37 3.46
N ARG A 55 -8.82 -6.30 2.16
CA ARG A 55 -9.10 -5.04 1.47
C ARG A 55 -10.30 -4.31 2.07
N PHE A 56 -11.36 -5.03 2.42
CA PHE A 56 -12.54 -4.44 3.06
C PHE A 56 -12.23 -3.89 4.46
N ALA A 57 -11.46 -4.62 5.27
CA ALA A 57 -11.06 -4.16 6.61
C ALA A 57 -10.22 -2.86 6.54
N ILE A 58 -9.31 -2.77 5.56
CA ILE A 58 -8.51 -1.57 5.34
C ILE A 58 -9.38 -0.39 4.86
N LEU A 59 -10.38 -0.65 4.02
CA LEU A 59 -11.34 0.37 3.61
C LEU A 59 -12.08 0.95 4.82
N LEU A 60 -12.51 0.08 5.76
CA LEU A 60 -13.11 0.53 7.02
C LEU A 60 -12.14 1.35 7.86
N MET A 61 -10.85 0.98 7.93
CA MET A 61 -9.84 1.79 8.60
C MET A 61 -9.74 3.19 7.98
N ILE A 62 -9.70 3.29 6.65
CA ILE A 62 -9.65 4.58 5.95
C ILE A 62 -10.89 5.43 6.28
N VAL A 63 -12.09 4.84 6.27
CA VAL A 63 -13.34 5.54 6.64
C VAL A 63 -13.31 6.01 8.09
N LEU A 64 -12.80 5.19 9.02
CA LEU A 64 -12.66 5.57 10.42
C LEU A 64 -11.69 6.75 10.60
N VAL A 65 -10.58 6.80 9.86
CA VAL A 65 -9.66 7.95 9.90
C VAL A 65 -10.33 9.21 9.36
N PHE A 66 -11.14 9.11 8.31
CA PHE A 66 -11.94 10.25 7.84
C PHE A 66 -12.87 10.79 8.93
N VAL A 67 -13.61 9.91 9.61
CA VAL A 67 -14.49 10.31 10.73
C VAL A 67 -13.67 10.93 11.86
N LEU A 68 -12.54 10.32 12.21
CA LEU A 68 -11.62 10.80 13.24
C LEU A 68 -11.20 12.25 12.96
N TYR A 69 -10.84 12.59 11.73
CA TYR A 69 -10.44 13.93 11.35
C TYR A 69 -11.58 14.94 11.20
N LEU A 70 -12.81 14.49 10.94
CA LEU A 70 -13.98 15.37 10.95
C LEU A 70 -14.45 15.73 12.37
N THR A 71 -14.17 14.86 13.34
CA THR A 71 -14.65 14.99 14.74
C THR A 71 -14.28 16.32 15.42
N PRO A 72 -13.09 16.92 15.23
CA PRO A 72 -12.71 18.18 15.88
C PRO A 72 -13.30 19.42 15.20
N ILE A 73 -13.82 19.32 13.97
CA ILE A 73 -14.27 20.51 13.20
C ILE A 73 -15.35 21.32 13.95
N PRO A 74 -16.39 20.71 14.55
CA PRO A 74 -17.39 21.44 15.32
C PRO A 74 -16.78 22.23 16.48
N SER A 75 -15.85 21.64 17.26
CA SER A 75 -15.24 22.32 18.41
C SER A 75 -14.28 23.45 18.00
N TYR A 76 -13.67 23.36 16.82
CA TYR A 76 -12.93 24.48 16.22
C TYR A 76 -13.85 25.63 15.79
N ILE A 77 -15.04 25.33 15.24
CA ILE A 77 -16.02 26.35 14.85
C ILE A 77 -16.62 27.02 16.10
N ASP A 78 -16.93 26.23 17.12
CA ASP A 78 -17.60 26.69 18.35
C ASP A 78 -16.68 27.41 19.34
N GLY A 79 -15.38 27.54 19.07
CA GLY A 79 -14.46 28.21 20.00
C GLY A 79 -13.99 27.35 21.17
N THR A 80 -14.46 26.10 21.28
CA THR A 80 -14.28 25.25 22.48
C THR A 80 -13.06 24.32 22.41
N HIS A 81 -12.40 24.21 21.26
CA HIS A 81 -11.18 23.41 21.13
C HIS A 81 -10.06 23.99 22.01
N PRO A 82 -9.31 23.17 22.78
CA PRO A 82 -8.25 23.65 23.67
C PRO A 82 -7.11 24.38 22.92
N GLU A 83 -6.99 24.13 21.62
CA GLU A 83 -6.00 24.76 20.72
C GLU A 83 -6.65 25.75 19.75
N ASN A 84 -7.80 26.31 20.12
CA ASN A 84 -8.53 27.21 19.24
C ASN A 84 -7.97 28.62 19.26
N HIS A 85 -7.19 28.97 18.23
CA HIS A 85 -6.65 30.32 18.04
C HIS A 85 -7.58 31.25 17.23
N LEU A 86 -8.80 30.82 16.89
CA LEU A 86 -9.87 31.74 16.42
C LEU A 86 -10.29 32.73 17.51
N THR A 87 -9.95 32.44 18.76
CA THR A 87 -10.30 33.25 19.91
C THR A 87 -9.57 34.58 19.96
N LEU A 88 -8.39 34.74 19.34
CA LEU A 88 -7.70 36.04 19.33
C LEU A 88 -8.38 37.09 18.43
N PHE A 89 -9.11 36.67 17.39
CA PHE A 89 -9.79 37.58 16.46
C PHE A 89 -11.30 37.71 16.70
N HIS A 90 -11.92 36.77 17.44
CA HIS A 90 -13.35 36.77 17.73
C HIS A 90 -13.74 36.80 19.21
N HIS A 91 -12.80 36.71 20.16
CA HIS A 91 -13.16 37.01 21.55
C HIS A 91 -13.40 38.51 21.72
N GLY A 92 -14.53 38.84 22.33
CA GLY A 92 -14.80 40.18 22.82
C GLY A 92 -13.65 40.65 23.72
N MET A 93 -13.39 41.95 23.66
CA MET A 93 -12.31 42.78 24.25
C MET A 93 -11.99 42.61 25.77
N HIS A 94 -12.27 41.46 26.39
CA HIS A 94 -12.21 41.25 27.84
C HIS A 94 -11.26 40.14 28.30
N VAL A 95 -10.53 39.45 27.41
CA VAL A 95 -9.50 38.47 27.81
C VAL A 95 -8.11 39.09 27.64
N VAL A 96 -7.40 39.27 28.76
CA VAL A 96 -6.00 39.71 28.77
C VAL A 96 -5.14 38.55 28.27
N GLY A 97 -4.55 38.68 27.09
CA GLY A 97 -3.66 37.67 26.53
C GLY A 97 -2.41 37.50 27.39
N THR A 98 -2.08 36.25 27.75
CA THR A 98 -0.79 35.89 28.35
C THR A 98 0.27 35.71 27.26
N GLU A 99 1.56 35.68 27.65
CA GLU A 99 2.69 35.47 26.73
C GLU A 99 2.56 34.19 25.90
N ASP A 100 1.89 33.18 26.46
CA ASP A 100 1.53 31.94 25.76
C ASP A 100 0.62 32.18 24.54
N HIS A 101 -0.25 33.20 24.54
CA HIS A 101 -1.14 33.45 23.40
C HIS A 101 -0.45 34.11 22.20
N LEU A 102 0.77 34.64 22.38
CA LEU A 102 1.54 35.32 21.33
C LEU A 102 2.34 34.36 20.42
N THR A 103 2.52 33.10 20.83
CA THR A 103 3.36 32.11 20.12
C THR A 103 2.58 31.17 19.20
N TYR A 104 1.24 31.25 19.19
CA TYR A 104 0.42 30.32 18.41
C TYR A 104 -0.13 30.97 17.13
N LEU A 105 0.27 30.44 15.97
CA LEU A 105 -0.31 30.79 14.66
C LEU A 105 -1.82 30.49 14.64
N PRO A 106 -2.61 31.17 13.77
CA PRO A 106 -4.00 30.80 13.54
C PRO A 106 -4.09 29.35 13.03
N ALA A 107 -4.33 28.40 13.94
CA ALA A 107 -4.24 26.97 13.63
C ALA A 107 -5.40 26.47 12.77
N PHE A 108 -6.55 27.14 12.74
CA PHE A 108 -7.71 26.64 11.99
C PHE A 108 -7.50 26.63 10.46
N PRO A 109 -7.04 27.72 9.79
CA PRO A 109 -6.71 27.67 8.37
C PRO A 109 -5.63 26.64 8.02
N ILE A 110 -4.63 26.51 8.89
CA ILE A 110 -3.55 25.53 8.76
C ILE A 110 -4.15 24.12 8.82
N TYR A 111 -4.95 23.83 9.84
CA TYR A 111 -5.67 22.58 10.01
C TYR A 111 -6.50 22.23 8.78
N LEU A 112 -7.24 23.17 8.19
CA LEU A 112 -8.04 22.94 6.99
C LEU A 112 -7.20 22.54 5.77
N ILE A 113 -6.05 23.18 5.55
CA ILE A 113 -5.15 22.84 4.44
C ILE A 113 -4.61 21.42 4.61
N PHE A 114 -4.14 21.09 5.81
CA PHE A 114 -3.58 19.76 6.09
C PHE A 114 -4.65 18.67 6.12
N PHE A 115 -5.83 18.96 6.66
CA PHE A 115 -7.00 18.10 6.56
C PHE A 115 -7.36 17.83 5.09
N GLY A 116 -7.35 18.87 4.25
CA GLY A 116 -7.61 18.73 2.82
C GLY A 116 -6.58 17.84 2.13
N PHE A 117 -5.29 18.01 2.42
CA PHE A 117 -4.24 17.20 1.81
C PHE A 117 -4.25 15.74 2.30
N GLN A 118 -4.39 15.51 3.61
CA GLN A 118 -4.51 14.16 4.19
C GLN A 118 -5.78 13.46 3.72
N GLY A 119 -6.91 14.17 3.73
CA GLY A 119 -8.18 13.68 3.20
C GLY A 119 -8.07 13.35 1.71
N TYR A 120 -7.33 14.14 0.93
CA TYR A 120 -7.08 13.83 -0.48
C TYR A 120 -6.26 12.55 -0.67
N LEU A 121 -5.19 12.34 0.14
CA LEU A 121 -4.42 11.09 0.10
C LEU A 121 -5.28 9.88 0.48
N LEU A 122 -6.07 9.98 1.56
CA LEU A 122 -6.99 8.92 1.98
C LEU A 122 -8.06 8.63 0.91
N TYR A 123 -8.57 9.67 0.25
CA TYR A 123 -9.51 9.53 -0.87
C TYR A 123 -8.89 8.76 -2.04
N LEU A 124 -7.65 9.11 -2.43
CA LEU A 124 -6.92 8.41 -3.47
C LEU A 124 -6.64 6.94 -3.10
N SER A 125 -6.27 6.67 -1.84
CA SER A 125 -6.08 5.30 -1.35
C SER A 125 -7.39 4.49 -1.33
N ALA A 126 -8.50 5.10 -0.91
CA ALA A 126 -9.81 4.43 -0.90
C ALA A 126 -10.29 4.08 -2.32
N ILE A 127 -10.07 4.97 -3.29
CA ILE A 127 -10.42 4.71 -4.69
C ILE A 127 -9.59 3.58 -5.28
N GLU A 128 -8.27 3.58 -5.04
CA GLU A 128 -7.42 2.48 -5.52
C GLU A 128 -7.86 1.15 -4.90
N LEU A 129 -8.17 1.14 -3.61
CA LEU A 129 -8.64 -0.03 -2.89
C LEU A 129 -9.97 -0.55 -3.45
N LEU A 130 -10.93 0.33 -3.72
CA LEU A 130 -12.20 -0.04 -4.37
C LEU A 130 -11.97 -0.62 -5.78
N SER A 131 -11.05 -0.06 -6.56
CA SER A 131 -10.69 -0.62 -7.87
C SER A 131 -10.00 -1.99 -7.75
N LEU A 132 -9.14 -2.19 -6.75
CA LEU A 132 -8.51 -3.49 -6.46
C LEU A 132 -9.53 -4.54 -6.00
N MET A 133 -10.64 -4.14 -5.39
CA MET A 133 -11.76 -5.01 -5.05
C MET A 133 -12.71 -5.29 -6.23
N GLY A 134 -12.50 -4.66 -7.40
CA GLY A 134 -13.36 -4.81 -8.58
C GLY A 134 -14.61 -3.92 -8.59
N HIS A 135 -14.72 -2.95 -7.67
CA HIS A 135 -15.86 -2.04 -7.56
C HIS A 135 -15.74 -0.83 -8.49
N ASP A 136 -15.42 -1.07 -9.77
CA ASP A 136 -15.16 -0.01 -10.75
C ASP A 136 -16.36 0.91 -11.00
N GLN A 137 -17.59 0.40 -10.85
CA GLN A 137 -18.81 1.23 -10.95
C GLN A 137 -18.89 2.24 -9.80
N ALA A 138 -18.58 1.82 -8.56
CA ALA A 138 -18.57 2.71 -7.40
C ALA A 138 -17.47 3.77 -7.55
N VAL A 139 -16.28 3.38 -8.04
CA VAL A 139 -15.19 4.31 -8.38
C VAL A 139 -15.65 5.33 -9.43
N GLY A 140 -16.34 4.87 -10.48
CA GLY A 140 -16.87 5.76 -11.52
C GLY A 140 -17.86 6.80 -10.98
N ILE A 141 -18.72 6.40 -10.05
CA ILE A 141 -19.67 7.31 -9.37
C ILE A 141 -18.92 8.32 -8.49
N LEU A 142 -17.98 7.85 -7.66
CA LEU A 142 -17.22 8.69 -6.73
C LEU A 142 -16.33 9.72 -7.43
N THR A 143 -15.76 9.33 -8.56
CA THR A 143 -14.84 10.18 -9.31
C THR A 143 -15.51 10.95 -10.45
N ARG A 144 -16.77 10.65 -10.75
CA ARG A 144 -17.54 11.16 -11.89
C ARG A 144 -16.82 10.97 -13.22
N ARG A 145 -15.96 9.95 -13.32
CA ARG A 145 -15.17 9.63 -14.51
C ARG A 145 -15.51 8.24 -14.99
N ASN A 146 -15.41 8.03 -16.29
CA ASN A 146 -15.58 6.71 -16.89
C ASN A 146 -14.45 5.78 -16.39
N PRO A 147 -14.75 4.56 -15.90
CA PRO A 147 -13.73 3.58 -15.50
C PRO A 147 -12.64 3.32 -16.53
N ALA A 148 -12.94 3.51 -17.82
CA ALA A 148 -11.96 3.43 -18.91
C ALA A 148 -10.77 4.41 -18.74
N HIS A 149 -10.98 5.56 -18.10
CA HIS A 149 -9.94 6.56 -17.90
C HIS A 149 -8.80 6.09 -16.97
N TYR A 150 -9.12 5.24 -15.98
CA TYR A 150 -8.13 4.66 -15.06
C TYR A 150 -7.41 3.45 -15.67
N ARG A 151 -8.03 2.81 -16.67
CA ARG A 151 -7.42 1.70 -17.41
C ARG A 151 -6.50 2.16 -18.54
N ALA A 152 -6.47 3.47 -18.83
CA ALA A 152 -5.63 4.03 -19.89
C ALA A 152 -4.13 3.99 -19.58
N HIS A 153 -3.76 3.87 -18.29
CA HIS A 153 -2.37 3.76 -17.84
C HIS A 153 -2.22 2.65 -16.80
N PRO A 154 -1.02 2.08 -16.64
CA PRO A 154 -0.84 0.90 -15.79
C PRO A 154 -0.86 1.21 -14.27
N PHE A 155 -0.84 2.50 -13.89
CA PHE A 155 -0.81 2.98 -12.49
C PHE A 155 -2.17 2.97 -11.78
N GLY A 156 -3.10 2.12 -12.20
CA GLY A 156 -4.42 2.00 -11.56
C GLY A 156 -5.21 3.30 -11.60
N THR A 157 -5.68 3.76 -10.45
CA THR A 157 -6.50 4.97 -10.31
C THR A 157 -5.71 6.26 -10.13
N ALA A 158 -4.38 6.22 -10.34
CA ALA A 158 -3.52 7.38 -10.22
C ALA A 158 -4.02 8.59 -11.02
N PRO A 159 -4.03 9.79 -10.43
CA PRO A 159 -4.31 11.02 -11.16
C PRO A 159 -3.34 11.24 -12.34
N SER A 160 -3.84 11.77 -13.46
CA SER A 160 -3.05 11.95 -14.68
C SER A 160 -1.80 12.81 -14.51
N TYR A 161 -1.78 13.75 -13.55
CA TYR A 161 -0.60 14.56 -13.25
C TYR A 161 0.53 13.78 -12.55
N LEU A 162 0.21 12.66 -11.89
CA LEU A 162 1.21 11.76 -11.28
C LEU A 162 1.76 10.74 -12.27
N VAL A 163 1.03 10.45 -13.34
CA VAL A 163 1.37 9.36 -14.27
C VAL A 163 2.75 9.55 -14.90
N SER A 164 3.11 10.77 -15.31
CA SER A 164 4.44 11.06 -15.87
C SER A 164 5.57 10.83 -14.87
N ILE A 165 5.38 11.30 -13.64
CA ILE A 165 6.35 11.13 -12.56
C ILE A 165 6.51 9.64 -12.21
N LEU A 166 5.40 8.92 -12.09
CA LEU A 166 5.41 7.49 -11.81
C LEU A 166 6.01 6.68 -12.96
N SER A 167 5.78 7.07 -14.21
CA SER A 167 6.44 6.43 -15.35
C SER A 167 7.94 6.65 -15.31
N ASP A 168 8.41 7.86 -15.04
CA ASP A 168 9.84 8.17 -14.98
C ASP A 168 10.52 7.40 -13.83
N ILE A 169 9.89 7.35 -12.66
CA ILE A 169 10.38 6.56 -11.53
C ILE A 169 10.43 5.08 -11.91
N ARG A 170 9.37 4.54 -12.52
CA ARG A 170 9.33 3.13 -12.94
C ARG A 170 10.39 2.82 -14.00
N TYR A 171 10.67 3.71 -14.94
CA TYR A 171 11.74 3.52 -15.92
C TYR A 171 13.12 3.61 -15.28
N SER A 172 13.31 4.48 -14.29
CA SER A 172 14.60 4.62 -13.59
C SER A 172 14.91 3.45 -12.66
N THR A 173 13.87 2.86 -12.05
CA THR A 173 13.96 1.72 -11.10
C THR A 173 13.74 0.37 -11.77
N GLY A 174 13.11 0.36 -12.94
CA GLY A 174 12.98 -0.81 -13.80
C GLY A 174 14.35 -1.26 -14.23
N ASN A 175 14.58 -2.58 -14.16
CA ASN A 175 15.83 -3.27 -14.45
C ASN A 175 16.53 -2.59 -15.63
N LYS A 176 17.50 -1.70 -15.36
CA LYS A 176 18.41 -1.23 -16.39
C LYS A 176 19.20 -2.49 -16.70
N PRO A 177 19.02 -3.13 -17.87
CA PRO A 177 19.99 -4.13 -18.28
C PRO A 177 21.31 -3.36 -18.25
N ASN A 178 22.21 -3.73 -17.35
CA ASN A 178 23.54 -3.17 -17.35
C ASN A 178 24.05 -3.43 -18.77
N LEU A 179 24.13 -2.40 -19.61
CA LEU A 179 24.50 -2.53 -21.03
C LEU A 179 25.92 -3.11 -21.22
N HIS A 180 26.63 -3.29 -20.11
CA HIS A 180 27.97 -3.86 -20.01
C HIS A 180 28.01 -5.25 -19.34
N GLU A 181 26.88 -5.80 -18.90
CA GLU A 181 26.80 -7.15 -18.35
C GLU A 181 26.14 -8.10 -19.35
N ARG A 182 26.63 -9.35 -19.37
CA ARG A 182 26.10 -10.41 -20.23
C ARG A 182 24.67 -10.72 -19.78
N ALA A 183 23.73 -10.77 -20.72
CA ALA A 183 22.31 -11.09 -20.45
C ALA A 183 22.08 -12.45 -19.75
N ASP A 184 23.09 -13.32 -19.72
CA ASP A 184 23.06 -14.63 -19.09
C ASP A 184 23.35 -14.61 -17.58
N GLN A 185 23.77 -13.46 -17.02
CA GLN A 185 24.01 -13.36 -15.58
C GLN A 185 22.74 -12.88 -14.85
N PRO A 186 22.13 -13.70 -13.99
CA PRO A 186 21.05 -13.22 -13.15
C PRO A 186 21.60 -12.14 -12.22
N ALA A 187 21.00 -10.96 -12.25
CA ALA A 187 21.36 -9.88 -11.33
C ALA A 187 21.32 -10.42 -9.90
N THR A 188 22.44 -10.33 -9.17
CA THR A 188 22.55 -10.73 -7.75
C THR A 188 21.78 -9.74 -6.89
N ILE A 189 20.47 -9.88 -6.88
CA ILE A 189 19.55 -9.14 -6.02
C ILE A 189 19.31 -10.00 -4.78
N GLY A 190 19.77 -9.56 -3.61
CA GLY A 190 19.50 -10.23 -2.34
C GLY A 190 17.99 -10.42 -2.09
N GLY A 191 17.59 -11.46 -1.36
CA GLY A 191 16.17 -11.82 -1.19
C GLY A 191 15.26 -10.69 -0.66
N GLN A 192 15.78 -9.83 0.22
CA GLN A 192 15.04 -8.67 0.73
C GLN A 192 14.96 -7.51 -0.26
N SER A 193 16.02 -7.25 -1.04
CA SER A 193 15.98 -6.23 -2.07
C SER A 193 15.06 -6.66 -3.21
N LYS A 194 14.98 -7.96 -3.52
CA LYS A 194 14.06 -8.51 -4.52
C LYS A 194 12.59 -8.18 -4.20
N ALA A 195 12.16 -8.29 -2.95
CA ALA A 195 10.80 -7.94 -2.55
C ALA A 195 10.48 -6.45 -2.74
N LEU A 196 11.43 -5.57 -2.39
CA LEU A 196 11.28 -4.12 -2.62
C LEU A 196 11.27 -3.79 -4.12
N TYR A 197 12.16 -4.41 -4.90
CA TYR A 197 12.22 -4.28 -6.35
C TYR A 197 10.94 -4.80 -7.04
N ASP A 198 10.43 -5.95 -6.64
CA ASP A 198 9.17 -6.51 -7.16
C ASP A 198 8.00 -5.58 -6.81
N SER A 199 8.04 -4.91 -5.65
CA SER A 199 7.03 -3.91 -5.29
C SER A 199 7.13 -2.62 -6.12
N LEU A 200 8.33 -2.13 -6.40
CA LEU A 200 8.56 -0.88 -7.15
C LEU A 200 8.40 -1.07 -8.66
N SER A 201 8.71 -2.25 -9.18
CA SER A 201 8.54 -2.59 -10.60
C SER A 201 7.07 -2.67 -11.00
N ASN A 202 6.18 -2.94 -10.04
CA ASN A 202 4.77 -3.03 -10.25
C ASN A 202 4.10 -1.64 -10.19
N PRO A 203 3.47 -1.17 -11.28
CA PRO A 203 2.99 0.19 -11.41
C PRO A 203 1.93 0.58 -10.37
N ARG A 204 1.03 -0.34 -9.98
CA ARG A 204 0.03 -0.04 -8.95
C ARG A 204 0.61 0.04 -7.54
N LEU A 205 1.59 -0.82 -7.22
CA LEU A 205 2.29 -0.74 -5.93
C LEU A 205 3.18 0.50 -5.87
N LEU A 206 3.81 0.90 -6.97
CA LEU A 206 4.57 2.15 -7.06
C LEU A 206 3.68 3.36 -6.78
N TYR A 207 2.44 3.36 -7.27
CA TYR A 207 1.47 4.40 -6.94
C TYR A 207 1.15 4.44 -5.43
N LEU A 208 0.90 3.28 -4.81
CA LEU A 208 0.67 3.21 -3.35
C LEU A 208 1.90 3.67 -2.55
N TRP A 209 3.11 3.35 -3.01
CA TRP A 209 4.36 3.87 -2.45
C TRP A 209 4.44 5.40 -2.53
N ALA A 210 4.07 5.99 -3.67
CA ALA A 210 4.04 7.43 -3.83
C ALA A 210 3.05 8.09 -2.85
N LEU A 211 1.85 7.51 -2.66
CA LEU A 211 0.88 7.98 -1.68
C LEU A 211 1.44 7.88 -0.24
N PHE A 212 2.10 6.77 0.08
CA PHE A 212 2.72 6.56 1.39
C PHE A 212 3.78 7.62 1.67
N VAL A 213 4.75 7.80 0.77
CA VAL A 213 5.84 8.78 0.91
C VAL A 213 5.30 10.20 1.00
N ALA A 214 4.28 10.54 0.21
CA ALA A 214 3.63 11.86 0.27
C ALA A 214 2.94 12.13 1.63
N GLY A 215 2.53 11.09 2.36
CA GLY A 215 1.89 11.19 3.67
C GLY A 215 2.84 11.48 4.84
N TRP A 216 4.12 11.12 4.73
CA TRP A 216 5.12 11.22 5.82
C TRP A 216 5.60 12.62 6.21
N PRO A 217 5.81 13.58 5.29
CA PRO A 217 6.26 14.90 5.71
C PRO A 217 5.17 15.70 6.42
N LEU A 218 3.89 15.35 6.22
CA LEU A 218 2.77 16.16 6.71
C LEU A 218 2.67 16.25 8.23
N PRO A 219 2.81 15.16 9.03
CA PRO A 219 2.80 15.26 10.49
C PRO A 219 3.92 16.14 11.04
N LEU A 220 5.07 16.20 10.36
CA LEU A 220 6.25 16.97 10.78
C LEU A 220 6.18 18.44 10.37
N LEU A 221 5.46 18.76 9.28
CA LEU A 221 5.30 20.13 8.79
C LEU A 221 4.31 20.96 9.62
N ILE A 222 3.36 20.31 10.31
CA ILE A 222 2.31 20.99 11.09
C ILE A 222 2.83 21.44 12.45
N PHE A 223 3.69 20.63 13.06
CA PHE A 223 4.23 20.88 14.38
C PHE A 223 5.74 20.93 14.30
N GLY A 224 6.29 22.15 14.29
CA GLY A 224 7.71 22.34 14.58
C GLY A 224 8.09 21.63 15.88
N ALA A 225 9.35 21.19 16.00
CA ALA A 225 9.88 20.37 17.10
C ALA A 225 9.41 20.88 18.48
N GLY A 226 8.32 20.31 19.01
CA GLY A 226 7.69 20.83 20.23
C GLY A 226 6.29 20.27 20.54
N ASN A 227 5.47 19.96 19.52
CA ASN A 227 4.12 19.40 19.75
C ASN A 227 3.95 18.00 19.10
N PHE A 228 4.62 17.02 19.70
CA PHE A 228 4.59 15.62 19.25
C PHE A 228 3.23 14.95 19.46
N GLY A 229 2.44 15.39 20.44
CA GLY A 229 1.11 14.85 20.72
C GLY A 229 0.16 15.01 19.54
N ASN A 230 0.13 16.22 18.98
CA ASN A 230 -0.68 16.47 17.79
C ASN A 230 -0.05 15.96 16.50
N ALA A 231 1.28 15.93 16.39
CA ALA A 231 1.94 15.27 15.26
C ALA A 231 1.52 13.80 15.15
N GLY A 232 1.36 13.11 16.30
CA GLY A 232 0.83 11.74 16.35
C GLY A 232 -0.57 11.60 15.74
N TRP A 233 -1.44 12.60 15.92
CA TRP A 233 -2.78 12.62 15.34
C TRP A 233 -2.76 12.64 13.80
N PHE A 234 -1.85 13.42 13.20
CA PHE A 234 -1.70 13.46 11.75
C PHE A 234 -0.89 12.28 11.18
N ALA A 235 -0.12 11.58 12.02
CA ALA A 235 0.60 10.37 11.63
C ALA A 235 -0.32 9.16 11.37
N VAL A 236 -1.60 9.24 11.78
CA VAL A 236 -2.58 8.17 11.52
C VAL A 236 -2.75 7.89 10.03
N THR A 237 -2.73 8.93 9.18
CA THR A 237 -2.86 8.75 7.71
C THR A 237 -1.72 7.94 7.09
N PRO A 238 -0.44 8.34 7.23
CA PRO A 238 0.66 7.54 6.68
C PRO A 238 0.72 6.14 7.28
N VAL A 239 0.29 5.94 8.54
CA VAL A 239 0.20 4.60 9.14
C VAL A 239 -0.84 3.73 8.41
N VAL A 240 -2.06 4.23 8.21
CA VAL A 240 -3.11 3.45 7.50
C VAL A 240 -2.74 3.20 6.04
N VAL A 241 -2.17 4.19 5.36
CA VAL A 241 -1.65 4.02 3.98
C VAL A 241 -0.49 3.01 3.95
N GLY A 242 0.34 2.98 4.99
CA GLY A 242 1.41 2.00 5.15
C GLY A 242 0.88 0.58 5.34
N VAL A 243 -0.18 0.40 6.14
CA VAL A 243 -0.87 -0.89 6.29
C VAL A 243 -1.44 -1.36 4.95
N LEU A 244 -2.08 -0.47 4.18
CA LEU A 244 -2.57 -0.75 2.84
C LEU A 244 -1.45 -1.20 1.89
N LEU A 245 -0.33 -0.47 1.89
CA LEU A 245 0.82 -0.79 1.05
C LEU A 245 1.41 -2.16 1.43
N MET A 246 1.57 -2.42 2.72
CA MET A 246 2.09 -3.68 3.23
C MET A 246 1.18 -4.85 2.87
N SER A 247 -0.14 -4.72 3.07
CA SER A 247 -1.10 -5.77 2.74
C SER A 247 -1.11 -6.07 1.25
N GLU A 248 -1.14 -5.05 0.38
CA GLU A 248 -1.13 -5.27 -1.07
C GLU A 248 0.19 -5.87 -1.57
N THR A 249 1.31 -5.52 -0.92
CA THR A 249 2.60 -6.15 -1.21
C THR A 249 2.58 -7.64 -0.85
N MET A 250 1.99 -8.00 0.29
CA MET A 250 1.87 -9.40 0.72
C MET A 250 0.90 -10.19 -0.14
N ILE A 251 -0.25 -9.63 -0.49
CA ILE A 251 -1.24 -10.23 -1.40
C ILE A 251 -0.60 -10.52 -2.75
N ARG A 252 0.15 -9.58 -3.30
CA ARG A 252 0.81 -9.78 -4.61
C ARG A 252 1.94 -10.80 -4.54
N ARG A 253 2.64 -10.87 -3.41
CA ARG A 253 3.62 -11.91 -3.19
C ARG A 253 2.98 -13.30 -3.16
N SER A 254 1.79 -13.45 -2.54
CA SER A 254 1.06 -14.72 -2.55
C SER A 254 0.51 -15.06 -3.94
N GLU A 255 -0.02 -14.08 -4.67
CA GLU A 255 -0.48 -14.26 -6.06
C GLU A 255 0.66 -14.69 -7.00
N ASN A 256 1.83 -14.05 -6.90
CA ASN A 256 3.00 -14.44 -7.69
C ASN A 256 3.50 -15.85 -7.36
N ALA A 257 3.42 -16.26 -6.09
CA ALA A 257 3.76 -17.63 -5.69
C ALA A 257 2.77 -18.66 -6.28
N LEU A 258 1.47 -18.34 -6.29
CA LEU A 258 0.43 -19.16 -6.92
C LEU A 258 0.60 -19.24 -8.45
N LEU A 259 1.00 -18.15 -9.11
CA LEU A 259 1.33 -18.15 -10.54
C LEU A 259 2.59 -18.96 -10.84
N GLY A 260 3.60 -18.91 -9.97
CA GLY A 260 4.79 -19.78 -10.06
C GLY A 260 4.42 -21.26 -9.96
N LEU A 261 3.50 -21.61 -9.05
CA LEU A 261 2.96 -22.96 -8.93
C LEU A 261 2.21 -23.41 -10.19
N ASP A 262 1.44 -22.52 -10.81
CA ASP A 262 0.77 -22.77 -12.10
C ASP A 262 1.78 -22.91 -13.27
N GLY A 263 2.91 -22.21 -13.20
CA GLY A 263 4.02 -22.31 -14.18
C GLY A 263 4.75 -23.65 -14.14
N MET A 264 4.98 -24.21 -12.94
CA MET A 264 5.62 -25.53 -12.77
C MET A 264 4.84 -26.66 -13.43
N LYS A 265 3.52 -26.51 -13.61
CA LYS A 265 2.68 -27.43 -14.40
C LYS A 265 3.16 -27.59 -15.85
N TYR A 266 3.68 -26.53 -16.45
CA TYR A 266 4.08 -26.52 -17.87
C TYR A 266 5.50 -27.03 -18.09
N ASP A 267 6.42 -26.80 -17.14
CA ASP A 267 7.78 -27.36 -17.22
C ASP A 267 7.76 -28.89 -17.16
N HIS A 268 6.88 -29.49 -16.34
CA HIS A 268 6.71 -30.95 -16.25
C HIS A 268 6.16 -31.61 -17.53
N LYS A 269 5.52 -30.87 -18.43
CA LYS A 269 5.07 -31.39 -19.75
C LYS A 269 6.13 -31.27 -20.85
N SER A 270 7.23 -30.56 -20.58
CA SER A 270 8.30 -30.28 -21.55
C SER A 270 9.61 -31.03 -21.29
N ALA A 271 9.67 -31.83 -20.21
CA ALA A 271 10.80 -32.68 -19.85
C ALA A 271 10.57 -34.14 -20.27
#